data_AF-A0A959C7D5-F1
#
_entry.id   AF-A0A959C7D5-F1
#
_cell.length_a   1.000
_cell.length_b   1.000
_cell.length_c   1.000
_cell.angle_alpha   90.00
_cell.angle_beta   90.00
_cell.angle_gamma   90.00
#
_symmetry.space_group_name_H-M   'P 1'
#
loop_
_entity.id
_entity.type
_entity.pdbx_description
1 polymer ?
#
loop_
_entity_poly.entity_id
_entity_poly.type
_entity_poly.pdbx_seq_one_letter_code
_entity_poly.pdbx_strand_id
1 'polypeptide(L)'
;LNDGIEELHHFFSQPDWTLDLNGRSAPVRIARLDVKQYTLGVWEKPFRYHIRHWLALNEDNYALYTRLDGMVERLALLEKILQNQLVGLLHQLGYKPERPVEVKLLS
;
A
#
# COMPACT_ATOMS: atom_id res chain seq x y z
N LEU A 1 -6.04 7.18 9.07
CA LEU A 1 -6.52 5.78 9.27
C LEU A 1 -7.51 5.67 10.43
N ASN A 2 -7.42 6.48 11.48
CA ASN A 2 -8.40 6.48 12.59
C ASN A 2 -9.83 6.76 12.11
N ASP A 3 -10.01 7.72 11.20
CA ASP A 3 -11.33 8.11 10.68
C ASP A 3 -12.05 6.96 9.95
N GLY A 4 -11.29 5.98 9.43
CA GLY A 4 -11.86 4.80 8.78
C GLY A 4 -12.58 3.86 9.75
N ILE A 5 -12.24 3.86 11.05
CA ILE A 5 -12.95 3.07 12.06
C ILE A 5 -14.30 3.73 12.37
N GLU A 6 -14.33 5.06 12.51
CA GLU A 6 -15.56 5.81 12.73
C GLU A 6 -16.53 5.68 11.54
N GLU A 7 -16.02 5.74 10.31
CA GLU A 7 -16.84 5.54 9.11
C GLU A 7 -17.37 4.10 8.99
N LEU A 8 -16.57 3.09 9.39
CA LEU A 8 -17.05 1.71 9.49
C LEU A 8 -18.18 1.59 10.51
N HIS A 9 -18.07 2.24 11.68
CA HIS A 9 -19.14 2.27 12.66
C HIS A 9 -20.41 2.93 12.11
N HIS A 10 -20.27 4.05 11.38
CA HIS A 10 -21.40 4.68 10.68
C HIS A 10 -22.03 3.71 9.67
N PHE A 11 -21.24 3.14 8.78
CA PHE A 11 -21.70 2.20 7.76
C PHE A 11 -22.47 1.02 8.38
N PHE A 12 -21.99 0.47 9.51
CA PHE A 12 -22.68 -0.60 10.24
C PHE A 12 -23.89 -0.14 11.07
N SER A 13 -24.18 1.16 11.16
CA SER A 13 -25.42 1.63 11.78
C SER A 13 -26.59 1.73 10.81
N GLN A 14 -26.33 1.56 9.49
CA GLN A 14 -27.37 1.65 8.48
C GLN A 14 -28.34 0.46 8.55
N PRO A 15 -29.65 0.68 8.31
CA PRO A 15 -30.66 -0.37 8.45
C PRO A 15 -30.74 -1.34 7.26
N ASP A 16 -30.24 -0.95 6.09
CA ASP A 16 -30.22 -1.78 4.88
C ASP A 16 -28.80 -1.86 4.31
N TRP A 17 -28.30 -3.09 4.17
CA TRP A 17 -26.98 -3.40 3.61
C TRP A 17 -27.10 -4.17 2.29
N THR A 18 -28.16 -3.94 1.54
CA THR A 18 -28.29 -4.53 0.21
C THR A 18 -27.34 -3.84 -0.77
N LEU A 19 -26.40 -4.60 -1.33
CA LEU A 19 -25.46 -4.09 -2.33
C LEU A 19 -25.94 -4.44 -3.75
N ASP A 20 -25.78 -3.50 -4.68
CA ASP A 20 -25.85 -3.80 -6.11
C ASP A 20 -24.48 -4.25 -6.61
N LEU A 21 -24.41 -5.49 -7.08
CA LEU A 21 -23.21 -6.07 -7.67
C LEU A 21 -23.50 -6.41 -9.13
N ASN A 22 -23.19 -5.47 -10.04
CA ASN A 22 -23.46 -5.59 -11.47
C ASN A 22 -24.95 -5.91 -11.77
N GLY A 23 -25.87 -5.14 -11.18
CA GLY A 23 -27.31 -5.29 -11.36
C GLY A 23 -27.94 -6.43 -10.56
N ARG A 24 -27.15 -7.09 -9.69
CA ARG A 24 -27.66 -8.10 -8.75
C ARG A 24 -27.70 -7.51 -7.36
N SER A 25 -28.91 -7.35 -6.86
CA SER A 25 -29.18 -6.99 -5.48
C SER A 25 -28.84 -8.17 -4.56
N ALA A 26 -27.89 -7.97 -3.64
CA ALA A 26 -27.42 -8.99 -2.71
C ALA A 26 -27.43 -8.45 -1.27
N PRO A 27 -28.20 -9.04 -0.35
CA PRO A 27 -28.12 -8.67 1.07
C PRO A 27 -26.78 -9.14 1.64
N VAL A 28 -26.00 -8.22 2.21
CA VAL A 28 -24.75 -8.58 2.89
C VAL A 28 -24.88 -8.49 4.41
N ARG A 29 -24.01 -9.23 5.10
CA ARG A 29 -23.87 -9.22 6.55
C ARG A 29 -22.39 -9.29 6.93
N ILE A 30 -22.04 -8.72 8.08
CA ILE A 30 -20.68 -8.82 8.60
C ILE A 30 -20.44 -10.26 9.07
N ALA A 31 -19.51 -10.95 8.43
CA ALA A 31 -19.09 -12.29 8.88
C ALA A 31 -18.07 -12.22 10.03
N ARG A 32 -17.17 -11.23 10.00
CA ARG A 32 -16.11 -11.02 10.99
C ARG A 32 -15.56 -9.60 10.90
N LEU A 33 -15.17 -9.01 12.04
CA LEU A 33 -14.45 -7.74 12.13
C LEU A 33 -13.20 -7.94 12.99
N ASP A 34 -12.02 -7.74 12.41
CA ASP A 34 -10.74 -7.81 13.12
C ASP A 34 -10.09 -6.43 13.14
N VAL A 35 -10.09 -5.79 14.31
CA VAL A 35 -9.38 -4.52 14.51
C VAL A 35 -7.97 -4.83 15.01
N LYS A 36 -6.96 -4.37 14.29
CA LYS A 36 -5.55 -4.53 14.67
C LYS A 36 -4.87 -3.18 14.71
N GLN A 37 -4.05 -3.00 15.73
CA GLN A 37 -3.16 -1.86 15.86
C GLN A 37 -1.74 -2.32 15.53
N TYR A 38 -1.04 -1.51 14.76
CA TYR A 38 0.34 -1.76 14.37
C TYR A 38 1.18 -0.57 14.79
N THR A 39 2.37 -0.85 15.30
CA THR A 39 3.37 0.19 15.56
C THR A 39 4.04 0.58 14.25
N LEU A 40 3.99 1.86 13.91
CA LEU A 40 4.74 2.43 12.80
C LEU A 40 6.05 3.02 13.33
N GLY A 41 7.19 2.63 12.76
CA GLY A 41 8.50 3.08 13.21
C GLY A 41 9.62 2.74 12.25
N VAL A 42 10.84 3.12 12.60
CA VAL A 42 12.08 2.65 11.96
C VAL A 42 12.72 1.62 12.88
N TRP A 43 13.12 0.48 12.32
CA TRP A 43 13.81 -0.58 13.05
C TRP A 43 15.23 -0.75 12.52
N GLU A 44 16.14 -1.21 13.37
CA GLU A 44 17.52 -1.48 12.99
C GLU A 44 17.66 -2.71 12.08
N LYS A 45 16.70 -3.65 12.15
CA LYS A 45 16.72 -4.84 11.31
C LYS A 45 15.89 -4.62 10.03
N PRO A 46 16.36 -5.12 8.88
CA PRO A 46 15.54 -5.19 7.68
C PRO A 46 14.46 -6.27 7.82
N PHE A 47 13.31 -6.02 7.20
CA PHE A 47 12.23 -6.99 7.07
C PHE A 47 12.13 -7.46 5.63
N ARG A 48 11.92 -8.77 5.44
CA ARG A 48 11.64 -9.33 4.11
C ARG A 48 10.14 -9.33 3.87
N TYR A 49 9.74 -8.74 2.75
CA TYR A 49 8.36 -8.71 2.30
C TYR A 49 8.26 -9.32 0.91
N HIS A 50 7.07 -9.83 0.60
CA HIS A 50 6.71 -10.25 -0.74
C HIS A 50 5.53 -9.41 -1.21
N ILE A 51 5.76 -8.57 -2.22
CA ILE A 51 4.73 -7.68 -2.77
C ILE A 51 4.19 -8.32 -4.05
N ARG A 52 2.88 -8.57 -4.09
CA ARG A 52 2.20 -9.16 -5.24
C ARG A 52 1.57 -8.07 -6.11
N HIS A 53 1.59 -8.28 -7.43
CA HIS A 53 0.97 -7.38 -8.42
C HIS A 53 1.39 -5.91 -8.25
N TRP A 54 2.66 -5.68 -7.91
CA TRP A 54 3.17 -4.35 -7.68
C TRP A 54 3.24 -3.55 -9.00
N LEU A 55 2.46 -2.47 -9.07
CA LEU A 55 2.42 -1.55 -10.21
C LEU A 55 3.51 -0.48 -10.07
N ALA A 56 4.76 -0.86 -10.28
CA ALA A 56 5.91 0.04 -10.15
C ALA A 56 5.98 1.13 -11.25
N LEU A 57 5.54 0.78 -12.46
CA LEU A 57 5.74 1.60 -13.65
C LEU A 57 4.45 2.35 -13.99
N ASN A 58 4.35 3.60 -13.53
CA ASN A 58 3.44 4.57 -14.14
C ASN A 58 4.00 5.01 -15.51
N GLU A 59 3.28 5.87 -16.23
CA GLU A 59 3.67 6.31 -17.58
C GLU A 59 5.11 6.88 -17.64
N ASP A 60 5.45 7.76 -16.71
CA ASP A 60 6.79 8.37 -16.62
C ASP A 60 7.89 7.35 -16.29
N ASN A 61 7.66 6.52 -15.25
CA ASN A 61 8.61 5.49 -14.84
C ASN A 61 8.79 4.42 -15.91
N TYR A 62 7.73 4.10 -16.65
CA TYR A 62 7.78 3.18 -17.76
C TYR A 62 8.67 3.73 -18.89
N ALA A 63 8.46 4.99 -19.28
CA ALA A 63 9.29 5.64 -20.28
C ALA A 63 10.77 5.66 -19.86
N LEU A 64 11.07 5.96 -18.59
CA LEU A 64 12.44 5.89 -18.06
C LEU A 64 13.00 4.47 -18.08
N TYR A 65 12.24 3.49 -17.62
CA TYR A 65 12.64 2.09 -17.55
C TYR A 65 12.99 1.52 -18.93
N THR A 66 12.20 1.84 -19.95
CA THR A 66 12.42 1.37 -21.33
C THR A 66 13.69 1.92 -21.98
N ARG A 67 14.20 3.07 -21.49
CA ARG A 67 15.44 3.69 -21.99
C ARG A 67 16.70 3.13 -21.34
N LEU A 68 16.56 2.31 -20.29
CA LEU A 68 17.69 1.68 -19.61
C LEU A 68 18.00 0.34 -20.28
N ASP A 69 19.26 0.16 -20.68
CA ASP A 69 19.73 -1.04 -21.37
C ASP A 69 20.07 -2.17 -20.40
N GLY A 70 20.64 -1.84 -19.25
CA GLY A 70 21.14 -2.83 -18.30
C GLY A 70 20.15 -3.22 -17.20
N MET A 71 20.26 -4.47 -16.76
CA MET A 71 19.45 -5.04 -15.68
C MET A 71 19.74 -4.36 -14.33
N VAL A 72 21.00 -3.95 -14.10
CA VAL A 72 21.43 -3.32 -12.85
C VAL A 72 20.77 -1.96 -12.68
N GLU A 73 20.75 -1.16 -13.74
CA GLU A 73 20.12 0.17 -13.77
C GLU A 73 18.60 0.05 -13.60
N ARG A 74 17.99 -0.94 -14.26
CA ARG A 74 16.55 -1.24 -14.09
C ARG A 74 16.22 -1.63 -12.66
N LEU A 75 17.05 -2.47 -12.02
CA LEU A 75 16.87 -2.85 -10.63
C LEU A 75 16.98 -1.64 -9.70
N ALA A 76 18.00 -0.80 -9.89
CA ALA A 76 18.19 0.43 -9.11
C ALA A 76 17.03 1.41 -9.27
N LEU A 77 16.47 1.55 -10.48
CA LEU A 77 15.27 2.35 -10.72
C LEU A 77 14.08 1.81 -9.94
N LEU A 78 13.83 0.50 -9.98
CA LEU A 78 12.73 -0.13 -9.25
C LEU A 78 12.90 0.03 -7.73
N GLU A 79 14.11 -0.16 -7.19
CA GLU A 79 14.41 0.08 -5.77
C GLU A 79 14.06 1.52 -5.37
N LYS A 80 14.44 2.51 -6.19
CA LYS A 80 14.13 3.92 -5.96
C LYS A 80 12.63 4.21 -6.02
N ILE A 81 11.90 3.62 -6.96
CA ILE A 81 10.45 3.75 -7.07
C ILE A 81 9.78 3.23 -5.79
N LEU A 82 10.15 2.02 -5.35
CA LEU A 82 9.57 1.42 -4.15
C LEU A 82 9.90 2.23 -2.90
N GLN A 83 11.14 2.70 -2.78
CA GLN A 83 11.56 3.59 -1.70
C GLN A 83 10.69 4.85 -1.65
N ASN A 84 10.47 5.52 -2.78
CA ASN A 84 9.63 6.71 -2.86
C ASN A 84 8.17 6.44 -2.49
N GLN A 85 7.62 5.31 -2.95
CA GLN A 85 6.25 4.90 -2.60
C GLN A 85 6.11 4.63 -1.10
N LEU A 86 7.09 3.97 -0.48
CA LEU A 86 7.10 3.75 0.98
C LEU A 86 7.21 5.08 1.74
N VAL A 87 8.09 5.99 1.32
CA VAL A 87 8.20 7.32 1.94
C VAL A 87 6.89 8.11 1.79
N GLY A 88 6.28 8.08 0.60
CA GLY A 88 4.97 8.70 0.36
C GLY A 88 3.88 8.14 1.28
N LEU A 89 3.84 6.82 1.45
CA LEU A 89 2.95 6.15 2.39
C LEU A 89 3.19 6.61 3.83
N LEU A 90 4.45 6.65 4.30
CA LEU A 90 4.78 7.11 5.65
C LEU A 90 4.29 8.54 5.89
N HIS A 91 4.52 9.45 4.93
CA HIS A 91 4.03 10.82 5.03
C HIS A 91 2.49 10.89 5.11
N GLN A 92 1.77 10.12 4.30
CA GLN A 92 0.31 10.03 4.35
C GLN A 92 -0.20 9.49 5.68
N LEU A 93 0.58 8.65 6.35
CA LEU A 93 0.30 8.13 7.68
C LEU A 93 0.75 9.09 8.81
N GLY A 94 1.24 10.30 8.47
CA GLY A 94 1.70 11.28 9.46
C GLY A 94 3.06 10.93 10.08
N TYR A 95 3.81 10.00 9.50
CA TYR A 95 5.10 9.57 10.00
C TYR A 95 6.23 10.11 9.12
N LYS A 96 7.17 10.82 9.74
CA LYS A 96 8.40 11.27 9.07
C LYS A 96 9.56 10.41 9.55
N PRO A 97 10.18 9.60 8.67
CA PRO A 97 11.30 8.77 9.08
C PRO A 97 12.52 9.63 9.41
N GLU A 98 13.19 9.31 10.53
CA GLU A 98 14.41 9.99 10.98
C GLU A 98 15.65 9.61 10.16
N ARG A 99 15.60 8.44 9.52
CA ARG A 99 16.65 7.87 8.68
C ARG A 99 16.09 7.57 7.28
N PRO A 100 16.94 7.57 6.24
CA PRO A 100 16.50 7.15 4.90
C PRO A 100 15.87 5.75 4.95
N VAL A 101 14.73 5.59 4.27
CA VAL A 101 14.14 4.27 4.08
C VAL A 101 15.00 3.50 3.10
N GLU A 102 15.58 2.39 3.53
CA GLU A 102 16.39 1.53 2.66
C GLU A 102 15.55 0.40 2.08
N VAL A 103 15.72 0.14 0.78
CA VAL A 103 14.99 -0.90 0.06
C VAL A 103 15.95 -1.67 -0.81
N LYS A 104 15.82 -3.00 -0.78
CA LYS A 104 16.50 -3.91 -1.69
C LYS A 104 15.53 -4.92 -2.25
N LEU A 105 15.54 -5.05 -3.58
CA LEU A 105 14.81 -6.10 -4.26
C LEU A 105 15.67 -7.36 -4.23
N LEU A 106 15.11 -8.43 -3.68
CA LEU A 106 15.76 -9.72 -3.57
C LEU A 106 15.34 -10.57 -4.77
N SER A 107 16.33 -11.08 -5.51
CA SER A 107 16.14 -12.06 -6.60
C SER A 107 15.96 -13.47 -6.07
#